data_AF-A0A2D2H0V2-F1
#
_entry.id   AF-A0A2D2H0V2-F1
#
_cell.length_a   1.000
_cell.length_b   1.000
_cell.length_c   1.000
_cell.angle_alpha   90.00
_cell.angle_beta   90.00
_cell.angle_gamma   90.00
#
_symmetry.space_group_name_H-M   'P 1'
#
loop_
_entity.id
_entity.type
_entity.pdbx_description
1 polymer ?
#
loop_
_entity_poly.entity_id
_entity_poly.type
_entity_poly.pdbx_seq_one_letter_code
_entity_poly.pdbx_strand_id
1 'polypeptide(L)' 'MSGHRLSRCLIVIGWNERELARRTGRHQTQVRRWIKGESPIPSPVAAWITELADFIVAHPGPRLVSALSATSGH' A
#
# COMPACT_ATOMS: atom_id res chain seq x y z
N MET A 1 -14.68 3.01 5.27
CA MET A 1 -13.53 2.07 5.31
C MET A 1 -12.93 2.07 6.71
N SER A 2 -12.47 0.92 7.23
CA SER A 2 -11.84 0.83 8.57
C SER A 2 -10.32 1.06 8.51
N GLY A 3 -9.72 1.41 9.65
CA GLY A 3 -8.27 1.58 9.79
C GLY A 3 -7.48 0.31 9.45
N HIS A 4 -7.96 -0.87 9.88
CA HIS A 4 -7.35 -2.15 9.50
C HIS A 4 -7.37 -2.40 7.99
N ARG A 5 -8.46 -2.03 7.30
CA ARG A 5 -8.54 -2.15 5.83
C ARG A 5 -7.58 -1.19 5.15
N LEU A 6 -7.44 0.04 5.66
CA LEU A 6 -6.42 0.99 5.19
C LEU A 6 -5.00 0.42 5.31
N SER A 7 -4.64 -0.12 6.49
CA SER A 7 -3.33 -0.73 6.71
C SER A 7 -3.06 -1.88 5.73
N ARG A 8 -4.08 -2.72 5.46
CA ARG A 8 -3.95 -3.79 4.46
C ARG A 8 -3.68 -3.25 3.07
N CYS A 9 -4.40 -2.22 2.62
CA CYS A 9 -4.15 -1.57 1.33
C CYS A 9 -2.70 -1.04 1.25
N LEU A 10 -2.22 -0.38 2.31
CA LEU A 10 -0.84 0.13 2.34
C LEU A 10 0.21 -0.99 2.24
N ILE A 11 -0.01 -2.12 2.90
CA ILE A 11 0.86 -3.29 2.80
C ILE A 11 0.88 -3.84 1.37
N VAL A 12 -0.28 -4.00 0.74
CA VAL A 12 -0.41 -4.48 -0.66
C VAL A 12 0.35 -3.57 -1.63
N ILE A 13 0.24 -2.25 -1.43
CA ILE A 13 0.88 -1.25 -2.29
C ILE A 13 2.39 -1.12 -1.97
N GLY A 14 2.84 -1.59 -0.81
CA GLY A 14 4.21 -1.41 -0.33
C GLY A 14 4.49 -0.01 0.22
N TRP A 15 3.47 0.70 0.68
CA TRP A 15 3.59 2.05 1.24
C TRP A 15 3.54 2.06 2.76
N ASN A 16 4.11 3.11 3.35
CA ASN A 16 4.01 3.40 4.78
C ASN A 16 3.12 4.63 5.04
N GLU A 17 2.88 4.96 6.33
CA GLU A 17 2.06 6.12 6.75
C GLU A 17 2.57 7.44 6.15
N ARG A 18 3.89 7.60 6.07
CA ARG A 18 4.53 8.83 5.58
C ARG A 18 4.26 9.03 4.09
N GLU A 19 4.31 7.96 3.30
CA GLU A 19 4.03 8.03 1.87
C GLU A 19 2.56 8.36 1.60
N LEU A 20 1.63 7.77 2.36
CA LEU A 20 0.21 8.13 2.28
C LEU A 20 -0.02 9.60 2.67
N ALA A 21 0.62 10.07 3.74
CA ALA A 21 0.55 11.46 4.18
C ALA A 21 1.03 12.43 3.10
N ARG A 22 2.19 12.13 2.49
CA ARG A 22 2.78 12.92 1.40
C ARG A 22 1.85 13.02 0.19
N ARG A 23 1.24 11.90 -0.23
CA ARG A 23 0.36 11.88 -1.42
C ARG A 23 -1.00 12.53 -1.18
N THR A 24 -1.49 12.53 0.05
CA THR A 24 -2.78 13.13 0.41
C THR A 24 -2.67 14.58 0.89
N GLY A 25 -1.44 15.11 1.01
CA GLY A 25 -1.17 16.44 1.57
C GLY A 25 -1.56 16.55 3.06
N ARG A 26 -1.63 15.42 3.77
CA ARG A 26 -2.03 15.37 5.18
C ARG A 26 -0.83 15.21 6.09
N HIS A 27 -1.03 15.55 7.36
CA HIS A 27 -0.02 15.31 8.37
C HIS A 27 0.06 13.81 8.73
N GLN A 28 1.26 13.29 8.97
CA GLN A 28 1.46 11.87 9.31
C GLN A 28 0.63 11.43 10.54
N THR A 29 0.50 12.30 11.55
CA THR A 29 -0.35 12.04 12.73
C THR A 29 -1.82 11.82 12.36
N GLN A 30 -2.35 12.53 11.36
CA GLN A 30 -3.73 12.35 10.92
C GLN A 30 -3.92 10.98 10.26
N VAL A 31 -2.95 10.56 9.43
CA VAL A 31 -2.93 9.21 8.83
C VAL A 31 -2.84 8.12 9.91
N ARG A 32 -2.03 8.33 10.95
CA ARG A 32 -1.94 7.38 12.07
C ARG A 32 -3.27 7.25 12.81
N ARG A 33 -4.00 8.35 13.04
CA ARG A 33 -5.33 8.32 13.66
C ARG A 33 -6.34 7.54 12.81
N TRP A 34 -6.30 7.70 11.48
CA TRP A 34 -7.10 6.89 10.55
C TRP A 34 -6.84 5.39 10.70
N ILE A 35 -5.56 5.00 10.74
CA ILE A 35 -5.13 3.60 10.87
C ILE A 35 -5.58 3.00 12.20
N LYS A 36 -5.49 3.78 13.30
CA LYS A 36 -5.95 3.36 14.63
C LYS A 36 -7.47 3.38 14.81
N GLY A 37 -8.22 3.92 13.83
CA GLY A 37 -9.67 4.12 13.95
C GLY A 37 -10.06 5.26 14.90
N GLU A 38 -9.10 6.10 15.29
CA GLU A 38 -9.32 7.27 16.16
C GLU A 38 -9.96 8.45 15.40
N SER A 39 -9.94 8.42 14.06
CA SER A 39 -10.65 9.39 13.22
C SER A 39 -11.15 8.75 11.92
N PRO A 40 -12.25 9.28 11.34
CA PRO A 40 -12.77 8.76 10.09
C PRO A 40 -11.81 9.04 8.93
N ILE A 41 -11.75 8.07 8.00
CA ILE A 41 -11.01 8.19 6.75
C ILE A 41 -11.87 8.96 5.74
N PRO A 42 -11.38 10.04 5.11
CA PRO A 42 -12.13 10.73 4.07
C PRO A 42 -12.50 9.79 2.92
N SER A 43 -13.76 9.82 2.47
CA SER A 43 -14.26 8.92 1.43
C SER A 43 -13.43 8.94 0.13
N PRO A 44 -12.96 10.11 -0.38
CA PRO A 44 -12.10 10.12 -1.58
C PRO A 44 -10.77 9.39 -1.37
N VAL A 45 -10.15 9.52 -0.19
CA VAL A 45 -8.91 8.81 0.14
C VAL A 45 -9.16 7.30 0.24
N ALA A 46 -10.29 6.92 0.84
CA ALA A 46 -10.67 5.53 0.98
C ALA A 46 -10.95 4.84 -0.36
N ALA A 47 -11.65 5.50 -1.28
CA ALA A 47 -11.91 4.98 -2.63
C ALA A 47 -10.59 4.81 -3.39
N TRP A 48 -9.81 5.89 -3.50
CA TRP A 48 -8.55 5.90 -4.23
C TRP A 48 -7.55 4.84 -3.77
N ILE A 49 -7.33 4.69 -2.45
CA ILE A 49 -6.36 3.71 -1.94
C ILE A 49 -6.84 2.27 -2.11
N THR A 50 -8.16 2.05 -2.14
CA THR A 50 -8.75 0.74 -2.41
C THR A 50 -8.52 0.38 -3.88
N GLU A 51 -8.87 1.27 -4.80
CA GLU A 51 -8.69 1.07 -6.24
C GLU A 51 -7.22 0.84 -6.61
N LEU A 52 -6.30 1.58 -5.99
CA LEU A 52 -4.87 1.40 -6.22
C LEU A 52 -4.36 0.03 -5.72
N ALA A 53 -4.83 -0.41 -4.54
CA ALA A 53 -4.48 -1.72 -4.02
C ALA A 53 -5.02 -2.84 -4.95
N ASP A 54 -6.27 -2.71 -5.40
CA ASP A 54 -6.90 -3.66 -6.32
C ASP A 54 -6.14 -3.71 -7.67
N PHE A 55 -5.72 -2.56 -8.19
CA PHE A 55 -4.90 -2.48 -9.40
C PHE A 55 -3.56 -3.21 -9.26
N ILE A 56 -2.84 -3.03 -8.15
CA ILE A 56 -1.55 -3.71 -7.93
C ILE A 56 -1.73 -5.22 -7.82
N VAL A 57 -2.81 -5.68 -7.20
CA VAL A 57 -3.14 -7.12 -7.13
C VAL A 57 -3.43 -7.67 -8.52
N ALA A 58 -4.17 -6.93 -9.36
CA ALA A 58 -4.49 -7.33 -10.73
C ALA A 58 -3.28 -7.28 -11.68
N HIS A 59 -2.28 -6.45 -11.37
CA HIS A 59 -1.09 -6.22 -12.20
C HIS A 59 0.19 -6.42 -11.39
N PRO A 60 0.48 -7.67 -10.97
CA PRO A 60 1.69 -7.96 -10.20
C PRO A 60 2.94 -7.65 -11.03
N GLY A 61 3.96 -7.10 -10.37
CA GLY A 61 5.26 -6.86 -11.00
C GLY A 61 5.93 -8.15 -11.49
N PRO A 62 6.79 -8.08 -12.51
CA PRO A 62 7.50 -9.25 -13.02
C PRO A 62 8.37 -9.86 -11.91
N ARG A 63 8.22 -11.18 -11.70
CA ARG A 63 9.12 -11.92 -10.80
C ARG A 63 10.43 -12.15 -11.54
N LEU A 64 11.47 -11.41 -11.15
CA LEU A 64 12.82 -11.66 -11.63
C LEU A 64 13.32 -12.97 -11.01
N VAL A 65 13.47 -14.01 -11.83
CA VAL A 65 14.20 -15.21 -11.42
C VAL A 65 15.67 -14.84 -11.43
N SER A 66 16.32 -14.89 -10.27
CA SER A 66 17.78 -14.69 -10.21
C SER A 66 18.46 -15.78 -11.03
N ALA A 67 19.21 -15.41 -12.06
CA ALA A 67 19.88 -16.34 -12.98
C ALA A 67 21.10 -17.06 -12.37
N LEU A 68 21.32 -16.97 -11.05
CA LEU A 68 22.49 -17.52 -10.36
C LEU A 68 22.45 -19.05 -10.12
N SER A 69 21.58 -19.78 -10.82
CA SER A 69 21.52 -21.25 -10.74
C SER A 69 21.83 -21.97 -12.06
N ALA A 70 22.23 -21.25 -13.12
CA ALA A 70 22.45 -21.82 -14.45
C ALA A 70 23.92 -22.05 -14.83
N THR A 71 24.85 -22.05 -13.87
CA THR A 71 26.27 -22.38 -14.14
C THR A 71 26.75 -23.51 -13.22
N SER A 72 26.24 -24.71 -13.45
CA SER A 72 26.87 -25.96 -13.02
C SER A 72 26.48 -27.05 -14.01
N GLY A 73 27.42 -27.39 -14.89
CA GLY A 73 27.29 -28.32 -16.02
C GLY A 73 27.70 -27.60 -17.31
N HIS A 74 28.81 -27.89 -17.96
CA HIS A 74 29.59 -29.13 -18.09
C HIS A 74 31.08 -28.78 -18.24
#